data_AF-A0A257TM72-F1
#
_entry.id   AF-A0A257TM72-F1
#
_cell.length_a   1.000
_cell.length_b   1.000
_cell.length_c   1.000
_cell.angle_alpha   90.00
_cell.angle_beta   90.00
_cell.angle_gamma   90.00
#
_symmetry.space_group_name_H-M   'P 1'
#
loop_
_entity.id
_entity.type
_entity.pdbx_description
1 polymer ?
#
loop_
_entity_poly.entity_id
_entity_poly.type
_entity_poly.pdbx_seq_one_letter_code
_entity_poly.pdbx_strand_id
1 'polypeptide(L)' 'MSIDTAAIDPELLADAEAVLTAITSGKKPDSELVQRIQARSEQIRERVFREHGFVDIAVPAVRELRDA' A
#
# COMPACT_ATOMS: atom_id res chain seq x y z
N MET A 1 -1.47 15.07 -7.85
CA MET A 1 -0.83 13.75 -8.04
C MET A 1 -1.70 12.99 -9.00
N SER A 2 -1.33 12.94 -10.28
CA SER A 2 -2.12 12.19 -11.29
C SER A 2 -1.71 10.73 -11.17
N ILE A 3 -2.59 9.87 -10.70
CA ILE A 3 -2.42 8.43 -10.88
C ILE A 3 -2.74 8.20 -12.35
N ASP A 4 -1.74 7.86 -13.17
CA ASP A 4 -1.98 7.43 -14.54
C ASP A 4 -2.77 6.12 -14.50
N THR A 5 -4.09 6.22 -14.63
CA THR A 5 -5.03 5.08 -14.56
C THR A 5 -4.96 4.18 -15.80
N ALA A 6 -4.30 4.63 -16.87
CA ALA A 6 -4.22 3.93 -18.15
C ALA A 6 -3.40 2.62 -18.12
N ALA A 7 -2.69 2.32 -17.03
CA ALA A 7 -1.83 1.13 -16.90
C ALA A 7 -2.08 0.33 -15.62
N ILE A 8 -3.27 0.46 -15.01
CA ILE A 8 -3.62 -0.34 -13.83
C ILE A 8 -3.96 -1.76 -14.28
N ASP A 9 -3.26 -2.74 -13.70
CA ASP A 9 -3.56 -4.16 -13.81
C ASP A 9 -5.06 -4.42 -13.59
N PRO A 10 -5.78 -5.08 -14.53
CA PRO A 10 -7.22 -5.33 -14.40
C PRO A 10 -7.62 -6.02 -13.10
N GLU A 11 -6.78 -6.92 -12.57
CA GLU A 11 -7.06 -7.59 -11.30
C GLU A 11 -6.96 -6.61 -10.12
N LEU A 12 -6.03 -5.65 -10.18
CA LEU A 12 -5.88 -4.62 -9.17
C LEU A 12 -7.08 -3.66 -9.18
N LEU A 13 -7.61 -3.34 -10.36
CA LEU A 13 -8.81 -2.52 -10.49
C LEU A 13 -10.04 -3.24 -9.91
N ALA A 14 -10.20 -4.53 -10.22
CA ALA A 14 -11.30 -5.34 -9.68
C ALA A 14 -11.25 -5.45 -8.15
N ASP A 15 -10.05 -5.68 -7.58
CA ASP A 15 -9.87 -5.71 -6.13
C ASP A 15 -10.19 -4.36 -5.49
N ALA A 16 -9.81 -3.24 -6.13
CA ALA A 16 -10.13 -1.90 -5.65
C ALA A 16 -11.65 -1.61 -5.68
N GLU A 17 -12.34 -1.97 -6.75
CA GLU A 17 -13.80 -1.83 -6.88
C GLU A 17 -14.55 -2.65 -5.82
N ALA A 18 -14.08 -3.88 -5.55
CA ALA A 18 -14.67 -4.75 -4.53
C ALA A 18 -14.53 -4.15 -3.12
N VAL A 19 -13.35 -3.61 -2.80
CA VAL A 19 -13.12 -2.91 -1.52
C VAL A 19 -14.00 -1.66 -1.41
N LEU A 20 -14.06 -0.82 -2.45
CA LEU A 20 -14.90 0.38 -2.47
C LEU A 20 -16.38 0.04 -2.28
N THR A 21 -16.85 -1.03 -2.93
CA THR A 21 -18.22 -1.52 -2.79
C THR A 21 -18.51 -1.97 -1.36
N ALA A 22 -17.59 -2.70 -0.72
CA ALA A 22 -17.74 -3.12 0.67
C ALA A 22 -17.87 -1.91 1.62
N ILE A 23 -16.97 -0.93 1.48
CA ILE A 23 -16.96 0.30 2.29
C ILE A 23 -18.26 1.09 2.12
N THR A 24 -18.65 1.37 0.88
CA THR A 24 -19.83 2.20 0.57
C THR A 24 -21.15 1.52 0.94
N SER A 25 -21.19 0.19 0.95
CA SER A 25 -22.36 -0.58 1.42
C SER A 25 -22.38 -0.83 2.93
N GLY A 26 -21.38 -0.34 3.68
CA GLY A 26 -21.26 -0.57 5.12
C GLY A 26 -20.97 -2.03 5.50
N LYS A 27 -20.49 -2.83 4.54
CA LYS A 27 -20.15 -4.25 4.72
C LYS A 27 -18.66 -4.41 4.96
N LYS A 28 -18.28 -5.50 5.61
CA LYS A 28 -16.88 -5.92 5.66
C LYS A 28 -16.46 -6.47 4.29
N PRO A 29 -15.24 -6.18 3.81
CA PRO A 29 -14.68 -6.83 2.63
C PRO A 29 -14.62 -8.34 2.81
N ASP A 30 -14.72 -9.07 1.70
CA ASP A 30 -14.56 -10.52 1.68
C ASP A 30 -13.19 -10.96 2.22
N SER A 31 -13.13 -12.07 2.96
CA SER A 31 -11.90 -12.51 3.61
C SER A 31 -10.84 -13.00 2.63
N GLU A 32 -11.23 -13.62 1.51
CA GLU A 32 -10.28 -14.09 0.49
C GLU A 32 -9.68 -12.90 -0.26
N LEU A 33 -10.52 -11.89 -0.56
CA LEU A 33 -10.06 -10.61 -1.11
C LEU A 33 -9.00 -9.96 -0.20
N VAL A 34 -9.25 -9.88 1.11
CA VAL A 34 -8.30 -9.30 2.07
C VAL A 34 -6.98 -10.08 2.11
N GLN A 35 -7.04 -11.42 2.14
CA GLN A 35 -5.85 -12.26 2.15
C GLN A 35 -5.01 -12.07 0.87
N ARG A 36 -5.66 -12.00 -0.29
CA ARG A 36 -4.99 -11.77 -1.58
C ARG A 36 -4.27 -10.41 -1.60
N ILE A 37 -4.96 -9.35 -1.20
CA ILE A 37 -4.38 -8.00 -1.12
C ILE A 37 -3.20 -7.98 -0.15
N GLN A 38 -3.33 -8.62 1.01
CA GLN A 38 -2.27 -8.69 2.00
C GLN A 38 -1.02 -9.41 1.47
N ALA A 39 -1.19 -10.58 0.84
CA ALA A 39 -0.08 -11.33 0.26
C ALA A 39 0.66 -10.51 -0.82
N ARG A 40 -0.08 -9.85 -1.72
CA ARG A 40 0.51 -8.98 -2.76
C ARG A 40 1.24 -7.78 -2.14
N SER A 41 0.67 -7.19 -1.10
CA SER A 41 1.26 -6.05 -0.38
C SER A 41 2.57 -6.43 0.29
N GLU A 42 2.64 -7.62 0.91
CA GLU A 42 3.86 -8.12 1.56
C GLU A 42 4.96 -8.37 0.52
N GLN A 43 4.63 -8.97 -0.62
CA GLN A 43 5.60 -9.16 -1.73
C GLN A 43 6.17 -7.83 -2.24
N ILE A 44 5.32 -6.82 -2.40
CA ILE A 44 5.77 -5.47 -2.81
C ILE A 44 6.67 -4.87 -1.74
N ARG A 45 6.29 -4.99 -0.46
CA ARG A 45 7.09 -4.49 0.66
C ARG A 45 8.47 -5.16 0.71
N GLU A 46 8.52 -6.48 0.62
CA GLU A 46 9.78 -7.23 0.60
C GLU A 46 10.66 -6.82 -0.58
N ARG A 47 10.07 -6.63 -1.77
CA ARG A 47 10.80 -6.18 -2.96
C ARG A 47 11.39 -4.78 -2.76
N VAL A 48 10.56 -3.82 -2.34
CA VAL A 48 10.99 -2.43 -2.08
C VAL A 48 12.08 -2.41 -1.00
N PHE A 49 11.91 -3.17 0.08
CA PHE A 49 12.91 -3.27 1.13
C PHE A 49 14.22 -3.88 0.64
N ARG A 50 14.17 -4.91 -0.22
CA ARG A 50 15.37 -5.52 -0.80
C ARG A 50 16.09 -4.56 -1.75
N GLU A 51 15.35 -3.81 -2.54
CA GLU A 51 15.89 -2.87 -3.53
C GLU A 51 16.47 -1.60 -2.88
N HIS A 52 15.84 -1.10 -1.80
CA HIS A 52 16.15 0.22 -1.23
C HIS A 52 16.62 0.19 0.22
N GLY A 53 16.57 -0.97 0.88
CA GLY A 53 16.89 -1.10 2.30
C GLY A 53 15.86 -0.42 3.20
N PHE A 54 16.26 -0.25 4.46
CA PHE A 54 15.51 0.53 5.44
C PHE A 54 15.95 1.99 5.38
N VAL A 55 15.00 2.91 5.20
CA VAL A 55 15.29 4.35 5.30
C VAL A 55 14.98 4.81 6.73
N ASP A 56 16.01 4.95 7.56
CA ASP A 56 15.87 5.58 8.88
C ASP A 56 15.92 7.10 8.73
N ILE A 57 14.77 7.70 8.38
CA ILE A 57 14.62 9.17 8.34
C ILE A 57 14.42 9.78 9.72
N ALA A 58 13.99 8.97 10.69
CA ALA A 58 13.55 9.47 11.99
C ALA A 58 14.75 9.93 12.83
N VAL A 59 15.83 9.15 12.88
CA VAL A 59 17.02 9.51 13.66
C VAL A 59 17.70 10.78 13.12
N PRO A 60 17.96 10.93 11.80
CA PRO A 60 18.47 12.18 11.24
C PRO A 60 17.55 13.38 11.54
N ALA A 61 16.24 13.25 11.32
CA ALA A 61 15.29 14.34 11.54
C ALA A 61 15.21 14.77 13.02
N VAL A 62 15.24 13.81 13.96
CA VAL A 62 15.25 14.11 15.41
C VAL A 62 16.56 14.80 15.83
N ARG A 63 17.69 14.41 15.23
CA ARG A 63 18.99 15.08 15.49
C ARG A 63 18.97 16.52 14.99
N GLU A 64 18.48 16.75 13.78
CA GLU A 64 18.35 18.11 13.22
C GLU A 64 17.44 18.98 14.10
N LEU A 65 16.29 18.47 14.57
CA LEU A 65 15.40 19.22 15.48
C LEU A 65 16.02 19.51 16.85
N ARG A 66 16.90 18.63 17.35
CA ARG A 66 17.59 18.83 18.63
C ARG A 66 18.72 19.85 18.51
N ASP A 67 19.42 19.84 17.38
CA ASP A 67 20.62 20.66 17.13
C ASP A 67 20.28 22.01 16.45
N ALA A 68 18.99 22.30 16.23
CA ALA A 68 18.44 23.58 15.75
C ALA A 68 18.03 24.51 16.91
#